data_AF-A0A2D4YYW3-F1
#
_entry.id   AF-A0A2D4YYW3-F1
#
_cell.length_a   1.000
_cell.length_b   1.000
_cell.length_c   1.000
_cell.angle_alpha   90.00
_cell.angle_beta   90.00
_cell.angle_gamma   90.00
#
_symmetry.space_group_name_H-M   'P 1'
#
loop_
_entity.id
_entity.type
_entity.pdbx_description
1 polymer ?
#
loop_
_entity_poly.entity_id
_entity_poly.type
_entity_poly.pdbx_seq_one_letter_code
_entity_poly.pdbx_strand_id
1 'polypeptide(L)'
;MEIMQVMDTLVCTYRLAGLEKMHLRILRNTKGKTMVAVDPVGAREGNWVFTSSGSAARFACPDSSMLTDLTIGGIIDHWNPDG
;
A
#
# COMPACT_ATOMS: atom_id res chain seq x y z
N MET A 1 -2.83 -5.29 10.22
CA MET A 1 -2.50 -5.94 8.94
C MET A 1 -3.80 -6.35 8.29
N GLU A 2 -4.04 -5.93 7.05
CA GLU A 2 -5.25 -6.26 6.27
C GLU A 2 -4.84 -6.66 4.86
N ILE A 3 -5.55 -7.64 4.29
CA ILE A 3 -5.35 -8.10 2.92
C ILE A 3 -6.22 -7.25 1.99
N MET A 4 -5.61 -6.72 0.95
CA MET A 4 -6.25 -5.83 -0.01
C MET A 4 -5.81 -6.16 -1.44
N GLN A 5 -6.62 -5.80 -2.41
CA GLN A 5 -6.26 -5.88 -3.82
C GLN A 5 -5.82 -4.51 -4.32
N VAL A 6 -4.74 -4.48 -5.11
CA VAL A 6 -4.28 -3.28 -5.82
C VAL A 6 -5.23 -3.02 -7.00
N MET A 7 -5.85 -1.85 -6.99
CA MET A 7 -6.79 -1.43 -8.02
C MET A 7 -6.14 -0.59 -9.10
N ASP A 8 -5.24 0.33 -8.74
CA ASP A 8 -4.55 1.21 -9.69
C ASP A 8 -3.40 1.96 -8.98
N THR A 9 -2.73 2.86 -9.71
CA THR A 9 -1.70 3.78 -9.25
C THR A 9 -2.28 5.17 -9.02
N LEU A 10 -1.96 5.78 -7.89
CA LEU A 10 -2.26 7.20 -7.67
C LEU A 10 -1.02 8.05 -7.97
N VAL A 11 -1.15 9.04 -8.85
CA VAL A 11 -0.06 9.97 -9.19
C VAL A 11 -0.29 11.29 -8.47
N CYS A 12 0.66 11.67 -7.61
CA CYS A 12 0.64 12.93 -6.88
C CYS A 12 1.87 13.77 -7.26
N THR A 13 1.68 14.78 -8.10
CA THR A 13 2.75 15.65 -8.61
C THR A 13 3.21 16.70 -7.62
N TYR A 14 2.35 17.08 -6.66
CA TYR A 14 2.67 18.02 -5.60
C TYR A 14 2.43 17.38 -4.23
N ARG A 15 3.51 17.03 -3.53
CA ARG A 15 3.49 16.22 -2.31
C ARG A 15 4.39 16.80 -1.23
N LEU A 16 4.08 16.49 0.02
CA LEU A 16 4.92 16.85 1.15
C LEU A 16 6.26 16.11 1.04
N ALA A 17 7.37 16.80 1.39
CA ALA A 17 8.72 16.25 1.27
C ALA A 17 8.89 14.89 1.95
N GLY A 18 8.26 14.68 3.11
CA GLY A 18 8.33 13.42 3.86
C GLY A 18 7.60 12.21 3.26
N LEU A 19 6.89 12.37 2.13
CA LEU A 19 6.36 11.25 1.35
C LEU A 19 7.34 10.83 0.23
N GLU A 20 8.40 11.61 0.01
CA GLU A 20 9.48 11.39 -0.96
C GLU A 20 8.98 11.09 -2.39
N LYS A 21 9.67 10.19 -3.12
CA LYS A 21 9.31 9.74 -4.48
C LYS A 21 8.61 8.39 -4.48
N MET A 22 8.02 8.00 -3.35
CA MET A 22 7.39 6.69 -3.23
C MET A 22 6.18 6.53 -4.14
N HIS A 23 6.02 5.31 -4.64
CA HIS A 23 4.84 4.89 -5.38
C HIS A 23 3.61 4.87 -4.45
N LEU A 24 2.47 5.28 -4.97
CA LEU A 24 1.18 5.25 -4.27
C LEU A 24 0.23 4.33 -5.03
N ARG A 25 -0.41 3.42 -4.31
CA ARG A 25 -1.36 2.45 -4.87
C ARG A 25 -2.75 2.66 -4.29
N ILE A 26 -3.73 2.60 -5.16
CA ILE A 26 -5.14 2.53 -4.77
C ILE A 26 -5.40 1.06 -4.40
N LEU A 27 -5.83 0.83 -3.17
CA LEU A 27 -6.16 -0.49 -2.64
C LEU A 27 -7.66 -0.60 -2.36
N ARG A 28 -8.21 -1.79 -2.53
CA ARG A 28 -9.58 -2.13 -2.12
C ARG A 28 -9.55 -3.32 -1.17
N ASN A 29 -10.23 -3.18 -0.03
CA ASN A 29 -10.42 -4.29 0.88
C ASN A 29 -11.63 -5.16 0.50
N THR A 30 -11.79 -6.28 1.19
CA THR A 30 -12.91 -7.23 0.95
C THR A 30 -14.29 -6.63 1.20
N LYS A 31 -14.37 -5.53 1.96
CA LYS A 31 -15.62 -4.79 2.22
C LYS A 31 -15.91 -3.72 1.16
N GLY A 32 -15.09 -3.63 0.12
CA GLY A 32 -15.22 -2.65 -0.96
C GLY A 32 -14.70 -1.25 -0.61
N LYS A 33 -14.10 -1.04 0.57
CA LYS A 33 -13.52 0.25 0.96
C LYS A 33 -12.22 0.49 0.19
N THR A 34 -12.10 1.67 -0.39
CA THR A 34 -10.90 2.13 -1.09
C THR A 34 -9.99 2.93 -0.18
N MET A 35 -8.68 2.68 -0.23
CA MET A 35 -7.64 3.41 0.50
C MET A 35 -6.41 3.62 -0.39
N VAL A 36 -5.48 4.48 0.02
CA VAL A 36 -4.21 4.71 -0.70
C VAL A 36 -3.06 4.29 0.20
N ALA A 37 -2.16 3.45 -0.31
CA ALA A 37 -0.98 2.99 0.41
C ALA A 37 0.31 3.40 -0.30
N VAL A 38 1.36 3.61 0.49
CA VAL A 38 2.73 3.64 -0.02
C VAL A 38 3.16 2.23 -0.46
N ASP A 39 3.83 2.14 -1.59
CA ASP A 39 4.32 0.90 -2.18
C ASP A 39 5.85 0.87 -2.29
N PRO A 40 6.54 0.22 -1.33
CA PRO A 40 7.97 -0.02 -1.39
C PRO A 40 8.34 -1.31 -2.14
N VAL A 41 7.36 -2.14 -2.51
CA VAL A 41 7.61 -3.50 -3.02
C VAL A 41 7.40 -3.65 -4.53
N GLY A 42 6.79 -2.65 -5.18
CA GLY A 42 6.55 -2.66 -6.62
C GLY A 42 5.29 -3.43 -7.02
N ALA A 43 4.25 -3.40 -6.19
CA ALA A 43 2.98 -4.05 -6.46
C ALA A 43 2.31 -3.48 -7.73
N ARG A 44 1.61 -4.33 -8.48
CA ARG A 44 0.89 -3.97 -9.71
C ARG A 44 -0.61 -4.13 -9.53
N GLU A 45 -1.38 -3.48 -10.38
CA GLU A 45 -2.83 -3.70 -10.47
C GLU A 45 -3.15 -5.20 -10.53
N GLY A 46 -4.18 -5.62 -9.79
CA GLY A 46 -4.60 -7.00 -9.64
C GLY A 46 -3.84 -7.80 -8.58
N ASN A 47 -2.66 -7.34 -8.12
CA ASN A 47 -1.95 -8.02 -7.04
C ASN A 47 -2.74 -7.97 -5.74
N TRP A 48 -2.68 -9.08 -5.01
CA TRP A 48 -3.12 -9.13 -3.62
C TRP A 48 -1.93 -8.84 -2.72
N VAL A 49 -2.16 -8.01 -1.70
CA VAL A 49 -1.11 -7.52 -0.81
C VAL A 49 -1.58 -7.56 0.63
N PHE A 50 -0.64 -7.69 1.56
CA PHE A 50 -0.90 -7.35 2.96
C PHE A 50 -0.34 -5.96 3.27
N THR A 51 -1.03 -5.24 4.14
CA THR A 51 -0.66 -3.87 4.51
C THR A 51 -0.27 -3.76 5.98
N SER A 52 0.60 -2.79 6.29
CA SER A 52 0.85 -2.28 7.64
C SER A 52 0.19 -0.90 7.76
N SER A 53 -0.45 -0.62 8.90
CA SER A 53 -1.26 0.59 9.10
C SER A 53 -0.92 1.32 10.41
N GLY A 54 -1.28 2.60 10.50
CA GLY A 54 -0.98 3.45 11.64
C GLY A 54 0.52 3.69 11.80
N SER A 55 0.99 3.84 13.04
CA SER A 55 2.43 4.07 13.30
C SER A 55 3.34 2.95 12.77
N ALA A 56 2.85 1.72 12.66
CA ALA A 56 3.59 0.59 12.13
C ALA A 56 3.83 0.68 10.61
N ALA A 57 3.05 1.48 9.88
CA ALA A 57 3.19 1.64 8.43
C ALA A 57 4.55 2.23 8.05
N ARG A 58 5.09 3.13 8.88
CA ARG A 58 6.40 3.74 8.63
C ARG A 58 7.54 2.73 8.66
N PHE A 59 7.45 1.74 9.54
CA PHE A 59 8.46 0.68 9.65
C PHE A 59 8.39 -0.36 8.51
N ALA A 60 7.33 -0.33 7.69
CA ALA A 60 7.26 -1.12 6.46
C ALA A 60 7.89 -0.40 5.27
N CYS A 61 8.31 0.86 5.43
CA CYS A 61 9.07 1.60 4.43
C CYS A 61 10.59 1.41 4.63
N PRO A 62 11.40 1.65 3.58
CA PRO A 62 12.87 1.68 3.72
C PRO A 62 13.36 2.72 4.72
N ASP A 63 12.64 3.85 4.85
CA ASP A 63 12.87 4.87 5.87
C ASP A 63 11.66 5.00 6.81
N SER A 64 11.89 4.77 8.10
CA SER A 64 10.89 4.89 9.17
C SER A 64 10.47 6.33 9.49
N SER A 65 11.15 7.34 8.93
CA SER A 65 10.75 8.75 9.02
C SER A 65 9.61 9.12 8.07
N MET A 66 9.28 8.24 7.13
CA MET A 66 8.30 8.48 6.08
C MET A 66 6.91 8.82 6.62
N LEU A 67 6.29 9.84 6.03
CA LEU A 67 4.97 10.33 6.45
C LEU A 67 3.85 9.50 5.81
N THR A 68 3.61 8.33 6.38
CA THR A 68 2.56 7.39 5.94
C THR A 68 1.84 6.76 7.13
N ASP A 69 0.56 6.47 6.95
CA ASP A 69 -0.29 5.70 7.85
C ASP A 69 -0.75 4.37 7.22
N LEU A 70 -0.35 4.08 5.97
CA LEU A 70 -0.64 2.83 5.28
C LEU A 70 0.44 2.49 4.26
N THR A 71 1.04 1.31 4.40
CA THR A 71 2.13 0.83 3.54
C THR A 71 1.93 -0.61 3.15
N ILE A 72 2.19 -0.95 1.90
CA ILE A 72 2.23 -2.34 1.42
C ILE A 72 3.45 -3.04 2.04
N GLY A 73 3.20 -4.12 2.78
CA GLY A 73 4.27 -4.92 3.39
C GLY A 73 4.76 -6.06 2.49
N GLY A 74 3.95 -6.50 1.53
CA GLY A 74 4.34 -7.54 0.58
C GLY A 74 3.20 -7.94 -0.37
N ILE A 75 3.59 -8.55 -1.49
CA ILE A 75 2.70 -9.18 -2.46
C ILE A 75 2.44 -10.62 -2.00
N ILE A 76 1.19 -11.05 -2.09
CA ILE A 76 0.75 -12.40 -1.71
C ILE A 76 0.63 -13.22 -2.99
N ASP A 77 1.48 -14.24 -3.10
CA ASP A 77 1.39 -15.20 -4.18
C ASP A 77 0.21 -16.16 -3.97
N HIS A 78 -0.43 -16.57 -5.07
CA HIS A 78 -1.50 -17.57 -5.09
C HIS A 78 -2.68 -17.29 -4.14
N TRP A 79 -3.00 -16.01 -3.90
CA TRP A 79 -4.16 -15.65 -3.07
C TRP A 79 -5.48 -15.93 -3.78
N ASN A 80 -6.35 -16.72 -3.15
CA ASN A 80 -7.74 -16.93 -3.58
C ASN A 80 -8.70 -16.21 -2.62
N PRO A 81 -9.38 -15.13 -3.03
CA PRO A 81 -10.31 -14.41 -2.15
C PRO A 81 -11.55 -15.23 -1.78
N ASP A 82 -11.90 -16.26 -2.55
CA ASP A 82 -13.13 -17.04 -2.39
C ASP A 82 -12.94 -18.42 -1.73
N GLY A 83 -11.69 -18.81 -1.44
CA GLY A 83 -11.34 -20.15 -0.91
C GLY A 83 -11.10 -21.18 -2.00
#